data_AF-A0AAV4DRR1-F1
#
_entry.id   AF-A0AAV4DRR1-F1
#
_cell.length_a   1.000
_cell.length_b   1.000
_cell.length_c   1.000
_cell.angle_alpha   90.00
_cell.angle_beta   90.00
_cell.angle_gamma   90.00
#
_symmetry.space_group_name_H-M   'P 1'
#
loop_
_entity.id
_entity.type
_entity.pdbx_description
1 polymer ?
#
loop_
_entity_poly.entity_id
_entity_poly.type
_entity_poly.pdbx_seq_one_letter_code
_entity_poly.pdbx_strand_id
1 'polypeptide(L)'
;MICRGTPLSSTNVSSAEALMNRKIRTRVTMLESQLMSNRKLHKKISFYDANSKSTAKLYFDRHHGTKTSLPNLSAGSQMLLKDDNTDKWTTNGTFVGADIPNRTYLMSTPSGVKRRNRKHLQFQQVKEPNLPTQSPPDERENSSRKSLTSENIPAPPINSEHVVSPPSSQESMTTRPITRSASGFTANKPRRYREEE
;
A
#
# COMPACT_ATOMS: atom_id res chain seq x y z
N MET A 1 -26.95 13.11 14.12
CA MET A 1 -26.98 13.67 15.49
C MET A 1 -25.54 13.74 15.99
N ILE A 2 -24.99 14.93 16.28
CA ILE A 2 -23.62 15.08 16.79
C ILE A 2 -23.65 15.01 18.31
N CYS A 3 -23.03 13.98 18.89
CA CYS A 3 -23.03 13.77 20.35
C CYS A 3 -21.97 14.66 21.02
N ARG A 4 -22.38 15.86 21.45
CA ARG A 4 -21.50 16.90 22.04
C ARG A 4 -20.70 16.47 23.28
N GLY A 5 -21.25 15.59 24.11
CA GLY A 5 -20.66 15.17 25.40
C GLY A 5 -19.96 13.81 25.36
N THR A 6 -19.97 13.13 24.21
CA THR A 6 -19.35 11.81 24.08
C THR A 6 -17.88 11.98 23.73
N PRO A 7 -16.96 11.33 24.46
CA PRO A 7 -15.54 11.38 24.13
C PRO A 7 -15.26 10.67 22.80
N LEU A 8 -14.41 11.26 21.97
CA LEU A 8 -13.94 10.64 20.74
C LEU A 8 -12.78 9.69 21.04
N SER A 9 -12.77 8.50 20.43
CA SER A 9 -11.71 7.49 20.65
C SER A 9 -10.30 8.00 20.30
N SER A 10 -10.16 8.85 19.27
CA SER A 10 -8.86 9.35 18.83
C SER A 10 -8.20 10.31 19.84
N THR A 11 -8.98 11.21 20.45
CA THR A 11 -8.47 12.26 21.35
C THR A 11 -8.79 12.01 22.82
N ASN A 12 -9.67 11.05 23.13
CA ASN A 12 -10.24 10.78 24.45
C ASN A 12 -10.95 11.99 25.09
N VAL A 13 -11.43 12.93 24.27
CA VAL A 13 -12.07 14.17 24.70
C VAL A 13 -13.34 14.38 23.87
N SER A 14 -14.39 14.93 24.49
CA SER A 14 -15.63 15.24 23.76
C SER A 14 -15.50 16.53 22.94
N SER A 15 -16.31 16.68 21.88
CA SER A 15 -16.25 17.89 21.05
C SER A 15 -16.52 19.17 21.85
N ALA A 16 -17.46 19.13 22.80
CA ALA A 16 -17.74 20.28 23.66
C ALA A 16 -16.58 20.56 24.63
N GLU A 17 -15.92 19.52 25.15
CA GLU A 17 -14.77 19.67 26.04
C GLU A 17 -13.53 20.22 25.32
N ALA A 18 -13.30 19.79 24.07
CA ALA A 18 -12.22 20.33 23.24
C ALA A 18 -12.42 21.81 22.88
N LEU A 19 -13.67 22.26 22.76
CA LEU A 19 -14.02 23.65 22.44
C LEU A 19 -14.03 24.56 23.68
N MET A 20 -14.58 24.07 24.80
CA MET A 20 -14.79 24.87 26.02
C MET A 20 -13.68 24.71 27.06
N ASN A 21 -12.69 23.84 26.79
CA ASN A 21 -11.65 23.41 27.73
C ASN A 21 -12.17 22.87 29.07
N ARG A 22 -13.44 22.47 29.15
CA ARG A 22 -14.10 21.98 30.35
C ARG A 22 -15.20 21.01 29.95
N LYS A 23 -15.63 20.11 30.84
CA LYS A 23 -16.78 19.26 30.53
C LYS A 23 -18.08 20.06 30.67
N ILE A 24 -18.99 19.86 29.73
CA ILE A 24 -20.36 20.38 29.84
C ILE A 24 -21.14 19.54 30.86
N ARG A 25 -22.06 20.17 31.58
CA ARG A 25 -22.96 19.43 32.48
C ARG A 25 -23.86 18.51 31.65
N THR A 26 -23.85 17.23 31.98
CA THR A 26 -24.71 16.21 31.36
C THR A 26 -25.73 15.70 32.37
N ARG A 27 -26.61 14.78 31.93
CA ARG A 27 -27.57 14.11 32.83
C ARG A 27 -26.90 13.13 33.80
N VAL A 28 -25.66 12.73 33.51
CA VAL A 28 -24.85 11.89 34.40
C VAL A 28 -24.31 12.76 35.53
N THR A 29 -24.23 12.21 36.74
CA THR A 29 -23.60 12.91 37.87
C THR A 29 -22.12 13.13 37.58
N MET A 30 -21.63 14.35 37.84
CA MET A 30 -20.25 14.75 37.54
C MET A 30 -19.67 15.50 38.74
N LEU A 31 -18.35 15.40 38.88
CA LEU A 31 -17.63 16.17 39.89
C LEU A 31 -17.54 17.63 39.44
N GLU A 32 -17.68 18.57 40.39
CA GLU A 32 -17.61 20.00 40.10
C GLU A 32 -16.24 20.41 39.52
N SER A 33 -15.17 19.71 39.92
CA SER A 33 -13.83 19.90 39.36
C SER A 33 -13.74 19.66 37.85
N GLN A 34 -14.63 18.83 37.28
CA GLN A 34 -14.67 18.54 35.85
C GLN A 34 -15.40 19.63 35.03
N LEU A 35 -16.21 20.47 35.69
CA LEU A 35 -16.89 21.61 35.09
C LEU A 35 -15.96 22.83 34.97
N MET A 36 -14.84 22.83 35.70
CA MET A 36 -13.83 23.88 35.65
C MET A 36 -12.93 23.75 34.41
N SER A 37 -12.42 24.89 33.92
CA SER A 37 -11.54 24.93 32.76
C SER A 37 -10.17 24.31 33.03
N ASN A 38 -9.72 23.44 32.13
CA ASN A 38 -8.43 22.78 32.15
C ASN A 38 -7.53 23.32 31.04
N ARG A 39 -6.61 24.21 31.41
CA ARG A 39 -5.63 24.81 30.48
C ARG A 39 -4.66 23.79 29.85
N LYS A 40 -4.44 22.64 30.49
CA LYS A 40 -3.54 21.59 29.98
C LYS A 40 -4.21 20.69 28.94
N LEU A 41 -5.53 20.83 28.73
CA LEU A 41 -6.30 19.96 27.84
C LEU A 41 -5.82 20.02 26.39
N HIS A 42 -5.51 21.19 25.84
CA HIS A 42 -5.05 21.31 24.46
C HIS A 42 -3.77 20.51 24.18
N LYS A 43 -2.81 20.52 25.11
CA LYS A 43 -1.58 19.72 24.99
C LYS A 43 -1.90 18.23 24.95
N LYS A 44 -2.83 17.79 25.79
CA LYS A 44 -3.34 16.41 25.82
C LYS A 44 -3.98 16.03 24.48
N ILE A 45 -4.91 16.85 23.98
CA ILE A 45 -5.60 16.63 22.70
C ILE A 45 -4.58 16.50 21.56
N SER A 46 -3.64 17.44 21.47
CA SER A 46 -2.62 17.43 20.41
C SER A 46 -1.76 16.17 20.43
N PHE A 47 -1.39 15.68 21.62
CA PHE A 47 -0.60 14.45 21.77
C PHE A 47 -1.37 13.22 21.28
N TYR A 48 -2.61 13.03 21.76
CA TYR A 48 -3.43 11.88 21.35
C TYR A 48 -3.82 11.94 19.87
N ASP A 49 -4.14 13.12 19.37
CA ASP A 49 -4.45 13.32 17.95
C ASP A 49 -3.25 12.97 17.06
N ALA A 50 -2.04 13.42 17.41
CA ALA A 50 -0.84 13.06 16.68
C ALA A 50 -0.59 11.55 16.67
N ASN A 51 -0.77 10.87 17.82
CA ASN A 51 -0.64 9.42 17.93
C ASN A 51 -1.73 8.66 17.15
N SER A 52 -2.97 9.14 17.18
CA SER A 52 -4.06 8.56 16.42
C SER A 52 -3.81 8.70 14.91
N LYS A 53 -3.35 9.86 14.46
CA LYS A 53 -2.97 10.10 13.06
C LYS A 53 -1.81 9.22 12.60
N SER A 54 -0.76 9.06 13.41
CA SER A 54 0.39 8.21 13.06
C SER A 54 -0.02 6.75 12.95
N THR A 55 -0.84 6.28 13.89
CA THR A 55 -1.37 4.90 13.92
C THR A 55 -2.31 4.64 12.74
N ALA A 56 -3.23 5.56 12.47
CA ALA A 56 -4.13 5.48 11.33
C ALA A 56 -3.36 5.46 10.01
N LYS A 57 -2.32 6.29 9.88
CA LYS A 57 -1.41 6.27 8.72
C LYS A 57 -0.74 4.91 8.56
N LEU A 58 -0.14 4.37 9.62
CA LEU A 58 0.55 3.08 9.59
C LEU A 58 -0.37 1.95 9.12
N TYR A 59 -1.57 1.83 9.71
CA TYR A 59 -2.50 0.77 9.33
C TYR A 59 -3.09 0.97 7.94
N PHE A 60 -3.34 2.23 7.55
CA PHE A 60 -3.77 2.55 6.19
C PHE A 60 -2.71 2.12 5.17
N ASP A 61 -1.46 2.51 5.37
CA ASP A 61 -0.35 2.19 4.49
C ASP A 61 -0.15 0.68 4.38
N ARG A 62 -0.21 -0.04 5.52
CA ARG A 62 -0.09 -1.50 5.59
C ARG A 62 -1.22 -2.22 4.89
N HIS A 63 -2.47 -1.81 5.11
CA HIS A 63 -3.65 -2.48 4.55
C HIS A 63 -3.74 -2.27 3.03
N HIS A 64 -3.40 -1.08 2.54
CA HIS A 64 -3.51 -0.74 1.13
C HIS A 64 -2.23 -1.01 0.32
N GLY A 65 -1.19 -1.56 0.95
CA GLY A 65 0.10 -1.79 0.30
C GLY A 65 0.64 -0.51 -0.35
N THR A 66 0.43 0.63 0.30
CA THR A 66 0.74 1.93 -0.31
C THR A 66 2.22 1.99 -0.61
N LYS A 67 2.60 2.06 -1.89
CA LYS A 67 4.00 2.19 -2.30
C LYS A 67 4.58 3.44 -1.64
N THR A 68 5.63 3.26 -0.83
CA THR A 68 6.24 4.29 0.02
C THR A 68 6.68 5.54 -0.77
N SER A 69 6.95 5.39 -2.07
CA SER A 69 7.23 6.50 -2.97
C SER A 69 6.47 6.33 -4.29
N LEU A 70 5.66 7.33 -4.62
CA LEU A 70 5.08 7.46 -5.95
C LEU A 70 6.16 7.98 -6.91
N PRO A 71 6.15 7.58 -8.19
CA PRO A 71 7.12 8.12 -9.15
C PRO A 71 6.98 9.64 -9.23
N ASN A 72 8.12 10.32 -9.13
CA ASN A 72 8.22 11.77 -9.24
C ASN A 72 7.70 12.23 -10.61
N LEU A 73 6.96 13.34 -10.62
CA LEU A 73 6.46 13.95 -11.85
C LEU A 73 7.44 15.04 -12.28
N SER A 74 7.95 14.95 -13.52
CA SER A 74 8.76 16.01 -14.12
C SER A 74 7.87 16.96 -14.92
N ALA A 75 8.06 18.26 -14.76
CA ALA A 75 7.34 19.26 -15.55
C ALA A 75 7.51 18.97 -17.05
N GLY A 76 6.42 19.07 -17.81
CA GLY A 76 6.39 18.70 -19.23
C GLY A 76 6.02 17.23 -19.51
N SER A 77 5.91 16.37 -18.49
CA SER A 77 5.50 14.96 -18.70
C SER A 77 4.07 14.87 -19.24
N GLN A 78 3.85 14.02 -20.24
CA GLN A 78 2.52 13.70 -20.74
C GLN A 78 1.80 12.73 -19.81
N MET A 79 0.57 13.08 -19.43
CA MET A 79 -0.24 12.29 -18.52
C MET A 79 -1.69 12.20 -19.02
N LEU A 80 -2.32 11.09 -18.67
CA LEU A 80 -3.75 10.90 -18.77
C LEU A 80 -4.41 11.33 -17.46
N LEU A 81 -5.49 12.10 -17.60
CA LEU A 81 -6.36 12.50 -16.51
C LEU A 81 -7.59 11.60 -16.51
N LYS A 82 -7.95 11.16 -15.31
CA LYS A 82 -9.24 10.50 -15.06
C LYS A 82 -10.36 11.52 -15.27
N ASP A 83 -11.40 11.15 -15.99
CA ASP A 83 -12.61 11.96 -16.15
C ASP A 83 -13.53 11.76 -14.94
N ASP A 84 -14.18 12.84 -14.46
CA ASP A 84 -14.97 12.79 -13.21
C ASP A 84 -16.33 12.14 -13.42
N ASN A 85 -16.88 12.23 -14.64
CA ASN A 85 -18.20 11.66 -14.95
C ASN A 85 -18.12 10.18 -15.30
N THR A 86 -17.11 9.79 -16.07
CA THR A 86 -17.01 8.44 -16.64
C THR A 86 -16.01 7.55 -15.91
N ASP A 87 -15.20 8.10 -15.02
CA ASP A 87 -14.10 7.41 -14.31
C ASP A 87 -13.01 6.82 -15.24
N LYS A 88 -13.02 7.22 -16.52
CA LYS A 88 -12.10 6.73 -17.56
C LYS A 88 -10.90 7.64 -17.72
N TRP A 89 -9.77 7.08 -18.14
CA TRP A 89 -8.54 7.80 -18.46
C TRP A 89 -8.61 8.32 -19.90
N THR A 90 -9.20 9.50 -20.09
CA THR A 90 -9.54 10.00 -21.44
C THR A 90 -8.87 11.32 -21.78
N THR A 91 -8.67 12.21 -20.80
CA THR A 91 -8.16 13.55 -21.09
C THR A 91 -6.63 13.54 -21.07
N ASN A 92 -6.00 13.87 -22.20
CA ASN A 92 -4.56 14.11 -22.25
C ASN A 92 -4.22 15.47 -21.64
N GLY A 93 -3.13 15.54 -20.89
CA GLY A 93 -2.62 16.77 -20.34
C GLY A 93 -1.14 16.71 -20.00
N THR A 94 -0.52 17.87 -19.94
CA THR A 94 0.89 18.01 -19.60
C THR A 94 1.04 18.45 -18.16
N PHE A 95 1.93 17.80 -17.41
CA PHE A 95 2.19 18.17 -16.02
C PHE A 95 2.92 19.51 -15.94
N VAL A 96 2.34 20.47 -15.23
CA VAL A 96 2.92 21.82 -15.06
C VAL A 96 3.73 21.91 -13.76
N GLY A 97 3.16 21.44 -12.65
CA GLY A 97 3.79 21.55 -11.34
C GLY A 97 2.92 21.05 -10.19
N ALA A 98 3.54 20.85 -9.03
CA ALA A 98 2.85 20.42 -7.82
C ALA A 98 2.39 21.63 -6.98
N ASP A 99 1.14 21.60 -6.55
CA ASP A 99 0.57 22.51 -5.55
C ASP A 99 0.64 21.81 -4.18
N ILE A 100 1.81 21.98 -3.55
CA ILE A 100 2.22 21.32 -2.30
C ILE A 100 1.22 21.55 -1.15
N PRO A 101 0.74 22.79 -0.83
CA PRO A 101 -0.14 23.00 0.32
C PRO A 101 -1.48 22.26 0.16
N ASN A 102 -1.97 22.10 -1.06
CA ASN A 102 -3.24 21.45 -1.33
C ASN A 102 -3.10 19.95 -1.66
N ARG A 103 -1.87 19.41 -1.72
CA ARG A 103 -1.58 18.04 -2.20
C ARG A 103 -2.20 17.76 -3.59
N THR A 104 -2.18 18.76 -4.45
CA THR A 104 -2.72 18.70 -5.82
C THR A 104 -1.63 18.94 -6.85
N TYR A 105 -1.92 18.58 -8.10
CA TYR A 105 -1.04 18.70 -9.25
C TYR A 105 -1.74 19.53 -10.31
N LEU A 106 -1.01 20.45 -10.93
CA LEU A 106 -1.47 21.31 -11.99
C LEU A 106 -1.20 20.64 -13.33
N MET A 107 -2.26 20.48 -14.12
CA MET A 107 -2.22 19.87 -15.45
C MET A 107 -2.68 20.88 -16.49
N SER A 108 -1.88 21.10 -17.52
CA SER A 108 -2.29 21.85 -18.70
C SER A 108 -3.10 20.91 -19.59
N THR A 109 -4.37 21.23 -19.79
CA THR A 109 -5.27 20.52 -20.71
C THR A 109 -5.72 21.48 -21.81
N PRO A 110 -6.30 20.99 -22.93
CA PRO A 110 -6.82 21.87 -23.99
C PRO A 110 -7.89 22.86 -23.48
N SER A 111 -8.60 22.50 -22.41
CA SER A 111 -9.61 23.34 -21.75
C SER A 111 -9.01 24.36 -20.76
N GLY A 112 -7.69 24.38 -20.58
CA GLY A 112 -6.99 25.21 -19.60
C GLY A 112 -6.29 24.42 -18.50
N VAL A 113 -5.82 25.12 -17.47
CA VAL A 113 -5.09 24.53 -16.35
C VAL A 113 -6.07 23.95 -15.32
N LYS A 114 -5.96 22.65 -15.04
CA LYS A 114 -6.80 21.94 -14.06
C LYS A 114 -5.98 21.47 -12.86
N ARG A 115 -6.58 21.54 -11.67
CA ARG A 115 -6.05 20.94 -10.43
C ARG A 115 -6.55 19.51 -10.29
N ARG A 116 -5.63 18.54 -10.17
CA ARG A 116 -5.95 17.12 -10.01
C ARG A 116 -5.17 16.49 -8.86
N ASN A 117 -5.76 15.48 -8.21
CA ASN A 117 -5.05 14.67 -7.23
C ASN A 117 -4.17 13.63 -7.94
N ARG A 118 -3.07 13.18 -7.32
CA ARG A 118 -2.15 12.18 -7.89
C ARG A 118 -2.85 10.91 -8.37
N LYS A 119 -3.90 10.48 -7.65
CA LYS A 119 -4.71 9.29 -8.00
C LYS A 119 -5.53 9.44 -9.29
N HIS A 120 -5.72 10.67 -9.78
CA HIS A 120 -6.42 10.96 -11.03
C HIS A 120 -5.44 11.26 -12.17
N LEU A 121 -4.16 10.92 -11.99
CA LEU A 121 -3.10 11.09 -12.98
C LEU A 121 -2.42 9.76 -13.26
N GLN A 122 -2.31 9.41 -14.54
CA GLN A 122 -1.59 8.24 -15.02
C GLN A 122 -0.56 8.69 -16.06
N PHE A 123 0.64 8.13 -16.01
CA PHE A 123 1.62 8.37 -17.08
C PHE A 123 1.08 7.80 -18.39
N GLN A 124 1.18 8.58 -19.45
CA GLN A 124 0.91 8.04 -20.78
C GLN A 124 2.06 7.09 -21.13
N GLN A 125 1.76 5.81 -21.37
CA GLN A 125 2.76 4.91 -21.92
C GLN A 125 3.02 5.36 -23.35
N VAL A 126 4.24 5.83 -23.61
CA VAL A 126 4.70 6.03 -24.98
C VAL A 126 4.78 4.64 -25.60
N LYS A 127 3.80 4.27 -26.43
CA LYS A 127 4.03 3.22 -27.41
C LYS A 127 5.04 3.80 -28.38
N GLU A 128 6.27 3.31 -28.38
CA GLU A 128 7.19 3.64 -29.46
C GLU A 128 6.51 3.28 -30.78
N PRO A 129 6.55 4.18 -31.79
CA PRO A 129 6.18 3.80 -33.13
C PRO A 129 7.16 2.71 -33.58
N ASN A 130 6.62 1.52 -33.76
CA ASN A 130 7.28 0.39 -34.39
C ASN A 130 7.91 0.83 -35.72
N LEU A 131 9.21 1.13 -35.70
CA LEU A 131 10.01 1.26 -36.91
C LEU A 131 10.00 -0.12 -37.61
N PRO A 132 9.74 -0.18 -38.93
CA PRO A 132 9.88 -1.43 -39.67
C PRO A 132 11.36 -1.84 -39.72
N THR A 133 11.72 -2.87 -38.96
CA THR A 133 12.99 -3.60 -39.09
C THR A 133 13.09 -4.18 -40.50
N GLN A 134 13.96 -3.60 -41.33
CA GLN A 134 14.43 -4.25 -42.55
C GLN A 134 15.44 -5.33 -42.13
N SER A 135 15.11 -6.61 -42.33
CA SER A 135 16.05 -7.72 -42.42
C SER A 135 16.75 -7.70 -43.79
N PRO A 136 18.02 -8.15 -43.94
CA PRO A 136 18.33 -9.58 -44.18
C PRO A 136 19.79 -9.99 -43.81
N PRO A 137 20.36 -11.13 -44.27
CA PRO A 137 19.99 -12.53 -44.05
C PRO A 137 21.10 -13.35 -43.34
N ASP A 138 20.74 -14.57 -42.93
CA ASP A 138 21.58 -15.63 -42.34
C ASP A 138 22.92 -15.88 -43.05
N GLU A 139 23.99 -16.09 -42.28
CA GLU A 139 25.00 -17.12 -42.58
C GLU A 139 25.66 -17.62 -41.28
N ARG A 140 25.44 -18.91 -40.99
CA ARG A 140 26.12 -19.67 -39.94
C ARG A 140 27.46 -20.16 -40.50
N GLU A 141 28.53 -20.09 -39.70
CA GLU A 141 29.36 -21.29 -39.48
C GLU A 141 30.29 -21.19 -38.26
N ASN A 142 30.60 -22.38 -37.78
CA ASN A 142 31.12 -22.77 -36.49
C ASN A 142 32.63 -23.05 -36.54
N SER A 143 33.25 -23.16 -35.35
CA SER A 143 34.60 -23.69 -35.08
C SER A 143 35.80 -22.80 -35.43
N SER A 144 36.61 -22.45 -34.42
CA SER A 144 37.88 -23.16 -34.23
C SER A 144 38.53 -22.87 -32.87
N ARG A 145 38.85 -23.98 -32.21
CA ARG A 145 39.58 -24.18 -30.96
C ARG A 145 41.05 -23.75 -31.10
N LYS A 146 41.62 -23.03 -30.14
CA LYS A 146 43.07 -23.10 -29.84
C LYS A 146 43.33 -23.08 -28.33
N SER A 147 43.88 -24.21 -27.87
CA SER A 147 44.45 -24.48 -26.56
C SER A 147 45.98 -24.30 -26.60
N LEU A 148 46.63 -24.08 -25.44
CA LEU A 148 47.97 -24.51 -24.99
C LEU A 148 48.36 -23.63 -23.77
N THR A 149 48.17 -24.02 -22.49
CA THR A 149 48.89 -24.94 -21.58
C THR A 149 50.27 -24.45 -21.08
N SER A 150 50.44 -24.31 -19.74
CA SER A 150 51.65 -24.64 -18.95
C SER A 150 51.28 -24.62 -17.44
N GLU A 151 51.24 -25.80 -16.76
CA GLU A 151 52.08 -26.26 -15.60
C GLU A 151 51.99 -25.40 -14.32
N ASN A 152 51.93 -25.87 -13.05
CA ASN A 152 52.25 -27.13 -12.37
C ASN A 152 51.55 -27.20 -10.96
N ILE A 153 51.48 -28.39 -10.37
CA ILE A 153 50.74 -28.99 -9.20
C ILE A 153 51.34 -28.56 -7.81
N PRO A 154 50.80 -28.78 -6.54
CA PRO A 154 49.82 -29.79 -6.01
C PRO A 154 48.71 -29.36 -5.00
N ALA A 155 47.73 -30.27 -4.78
CA ALA A 155 46.76 -30.32 -3.67
C ALA A 155 47.17 -31.35 -2.59
N PRO A 156 46.58 -31.40 -1.36
CA PRO A 156 45.29 -32.10 -1.09
C PRO A 156 44.52 -31.56 0.17
N PRO A 157 43.56 -32.26 0.81
CA PRO A 157 42.26 -32.80 0.34
C PRO A 157 41.05 -32.33 1.20
N ILE A 158 39.82 -32.46 0.69
CA ILE A 158 38.57 -32.45 1.51
C ILE A 158 37.82 -33.77 1.26
N ASN A 159 37.48 -34.43 2.37
CA ASN A 159 36.87 -35.76 2.47
C ASN A 159 35.45 -35.88 1.89
N SER A 160 35.17 -37.10 1.46
CA SER A 160 33.91 -37.64 0.93
C SER A 160 32.96 -38.17 2.01
N GLU A 161 31.77 -38.59 1.55
CA GLU A 161 30.74 -39.48 2.16
C GLU A 161 29.49 -38.74 2.70
N HIS A 162 28.23 -39.14 2.46
CA HIS A 162 27.64 -40.42 2.04
C HIS A 162 26.21 -40.23 1.45
N VAL A 163 25.75 -41.26 0.74
CA VAL A 163 24.51 -41.44 -0.06
C VAL A 163 23.30 -41.86 0.81
N VAL A 164 22.04 -41.62 0.36
CA VAL A 164 20.93 -42.61 0.20
C VAL A 164 19.54 -41.95 -0.04
N SER A 165 18.83 -42.51 -1.03
CA SER A 165 17.52 -42.17 -1.62
C SER A 165 16.27 -42.61 -0.79
N PRO A 166 15.02 -42.23 -1.16
CA PRO A 166 13.80 -42.37 -0.34
C PRO A 166 12.93 -43.58 -0.72
N PRO A 167 11.94 -43.99 0.12
CA PRO A 167 10.86 -44.88 -0.30
C PRO A 167 9.49 -44.17 -0.46
N SER A 168 8.75 -44.67 -1.44
CA SER A 168 7.35 -44.43 -1.78
C SER A 168 6.41 -45.33 -0.96
N SER A 169 5.22 -44.84 -0.61
CA SER A 169 3.98 -45.64 -0.44
C SER A 169 2.74 -44.75 -0.39
N GLN A 170 1.68 -45.18 -1.07
CA GLN A 170 0.38 -44.52 -1.24
C GLN A 170 -0.58 -44.86 -0.09
N GLU A 171 -1.49 -43.95 0.28
CA GLU A 171 -2.86 -44.28 0.71
C GLU A 171 -3.79 -43.06 0.66
N SER A 172 -5.00 -43.29 0.14
CA SER A 172 -6.09 -42.35 -0.11
C SER A 172 -6.78 -41.91 1.19
N MET A 173 -7.34 -40.68 1.25
CA MET A 173 -8.63 -40.32 1.88
C MET A 173 -8.88 -38.80 1.72
N THR A 174 -9.97 -38.44 1.04
CA THR A 174 -10.45 -37.07 0.82
C THR A 174 -10.74 -36.37 2.14
N THR A 175 -10.01 -35.31 2.49
CA THR A 175 -10.32 -34.45 3.65
C THR A 175 -10.36 -32.98 3.22
N ARG A 176 -11.53 -32.36 3.41
CA ARG A 176 -11.79 -30.94 3.08
C ARG A 176 -10.93 -29.99 3.94
N PRO A 177 -10.55 -28.80 3.44
CA PRO A 177 -9.61 -27.93 4.15
C PRO A 177 -10.24 -27.30 5.40
N ILE A 178 -9.73 -27.70 6.57
CA ILE A 178 -9.97 -27.06 7.87
C ILE A 178 -9.23 -25.71 7.87
N THR A 179 -9.95 -24.61 8.05
CA THR A 179 -9.33 -23.28 8.19
C THR A 179 -8.71 -23.17 9.59
N ARG A 180 -7.38 -23.27 9.67
CA ARG A 180 -6.62 -23.13 10.92
C ARG A 180 -6.23 -21.67 11.15
N SER A 181 -6.60 -21.13 12.31
CA SER A 181 -6.05 -19.86 12.78
C SER A 181 -4.64 -20.09 13.37
N ALA A 182 -3.80 -19.05 13.39
CA ALA A 182 -2.40 -19.13 13.84
C ALA A 182 -2.24 -19.57 15.32
N SER A 183 -3.30 -19.53 16.13
CA SER A 183 -3.32 -20.00 17.52
C SER A 183 -3.81 -21.44 17.69
N GLY A 184 -4.05 -22.17 16.59
CA GLY A 184 -4.57 -23.55 16.64
C GLY A 184 -6.07 -23.65 16.93
N PHE A 185 -6.79 -22.53 17.03
CA PHE A 185 -8.23 -22.54 17.20
C PHE A 185 -8.94 -23.00 15.92
N THR A 186 -9.73 -24.07 16.06
CA THR A 186 -10.59 -24.63 15.02
C THR A 186 -12.01 -24.12 15.22
N ALA A 187 -12.46 -23.21 14.36
CA ALA A 187 -13.83 -22.72 14.35
C ALA A 187 -14.71 -23.64 13.49
N ASN A 188 -15.74 -24.23 14.07
CA ASN A 188 -16.79 -24.89 13.29
C ASN A 188 -17.59 -23.83 12.53
N LYS A 189 -17.80 -24.03 11.23
CA LYS A 189 -18.62 -23.13 10.42
C LYS A 189 -20.06 -23.10 10.98
N PRO A 190 -20.68 -21.91 11.12
CA PRO A 190 -22.05 -21.81 11.62
C PRO A 190 -23.03 -22.53 10.69
N ARG A 191 -24.07 -23.12 11.30
CA ARG A 191 -25.02 -24.06 10.66
C ARG A 191 -25.66 -23.53 9.37
N ARG A 192 -25.78 -22.20 9.23
CA ARG A 192 -26.34 -21.51 8.06
C ARG A 192 -25.54 -21.69 6.75
N TYR A 193 -24.28 -22.14 6.84
CA TYR A 193 -23.40 -22.36 5.67
C TYR A 193 -23.07 -23.84 5.45
N ARG A 194 -23.80 -24.75 6.10
CA ARG A 194 -23.71 -26.18 5.78
C ARG A 194 -24.62 -26.38 4.57
N GLU A 195 -24.03 -26.65 3.41
CA GLU A 195 -24.77 -27.17 2.25
C GLU A 195 -25.42 -28.49 2.71
N GLU A 196 -26.74 -28.55 2.67
CA GLU A 196 -27.51 -29.75 3.01
C GLU A 196 -27.34 -30.76 1.86
N GLU A 197 -26.95 -31.98 2.21
CA GLU A 197 -26.73 -33.11 1.30
C GLU A 197 -27.96 -34.02 1.30
#